data_AF-A0A832YZE4-F1
#
_entry.id   AF-A0A832YZE4-F1
#
_cell.length_a   1.000
_cell.length_b   1.000
_cell.length_c   1.000
_cell.angle_alpha   90.00
_cell.angle_beta   90.00
_cell.angle_gamma   90.00
#
_symmetry.space_group_name_H-M   'P 1'
#
loop_
_entity.id
_entity.type
_entity.pdbx_description
1 polymer ?
#
loop_
_entity_poly.entity_id
_entity_poly.type
_entity_poly.pdbx_seq_one_letter_code
_entity_poly.pdbx_strand_id
1 'polypeptide(L)'
;MVSAVEIIIDFLKRRITALEEFWLEFRRYRIGVVGLIMFFILLCMAIAANIVVPPDIRYNWATNPRWAFNPKLAPPAWINMFSDKKYLEPTDLYPIEKPPLEAYREFCVELFKQQYSEQLARYTEEQKRKIIEYFRKLCSRQQGLYYEFHFNNRWDIVGKDMMLIIENLRYPVDVVLYIYRPDNIVLENIDLGSVSPTNLTYLKLQYSEAVAKAIVEELVRPVDGDEAARKLAEDFKIKAVSTIPFIFAVAKKGISLLTTGTLKGEYTFVVVLTPIDKSINISEYPEPRIRIRLLGACYGLLGTDAQGRDNFVTILLGSQLALLLGFTYSVAAVLIGVVYGSLSGYFRGIGKIWLDEALQRVNEVVYALPILPFLILFSYYLRMVYKIQPNIWHIAGMLLIFGWTGVALVARSMALSIMGQPYIEAATAIGASGIRILFRYVLPQIVPYAFASIALSIPTAVLMEAGLSFLGLTDPNMPSWGRMLYEAQSAIVAWWWVIPPGLMITFTAATFAFIGTALDAIVNPRLRRV
;
A
#
# COMPACT_ATOMS: atom_id res chain seq x y z
N MET A 1 -26.30 23.67 53.63
CA MET A 1 -26.61 23.71 52.19
C MET A 1 -25.29 23.39 51.49
N VAL A 2 -25.03 22.12 51.20
CA VAL A 2 -23.79 21.69 50.55
C VAL A 2 -23.78 22.34 49.16
N SER A 3 -22.76 23.13 48.87
CA SER A 3 -22.64 23.85 47.60
C SER A 3 -22.64 22.84 46.45
N ALA A 4 -23.30 23.14 45.33
CA ALA A 4 -23.27 22.30 44.13
C ALA A 4 -21.81 21.98 43.70
N VAL A 5 -20.87 22.85 44.04
CA VAL A 5 -19.42 22.68 43.85
C VAL A 5 -18.86 21.53 44.69
N GLU A 6 -19.25 21.39 45.95
CA GLU A 6 -18.78 20.29 46.83
C GLU A 6 -19.31 18.93 46.35
N ILE A 7 -20.54 18.88 45.82
CA ILE A 7 -21.11 17.65 45.24
C ILE A 7 -20.35 17.24 43.97
N ILE A 8 -20.01 18.19 43.11
CA ILE A 8 -19.23 17.93 41.89
C ILE A 8 -17.80 17.49 42.25
N ILE A 9 -17.17 18.13 43.24
CA ILE A 9 -15.83 17.75 43.72
C ILE A 9 -15.83 16.35 44.34
N ASP A 10 -16.81 16.01 45.19
CA ASP A 10 -16.89 14.68 45.81
C ASP A 10 -17.19 13.59 44.76
N PHE A 11 -18.03 13.90 43.77
CA PHE A 11 -18.29 13.01 42.64
C PHE A 11 -17.04 12.76 41.79
N LEU A 12 -16.29 13.83 41.46
CA LEU A 12 -15.03 13.72 40.71
C LEU A 12 -13.98 12.94 41.50
N LYS A 13 -13.82 13.21 42.80
CA LYS A 13 -12.89 12.49 43.68
C LYS A 13 -13.18 10.99 43.69
N ARG A 14 -14.44 10.58 43.94
CA ARG A 14 -14.82 9.16 43.94
C ARG A 14 -14.56 8.47 42.60
N ARG A 15 -14.73 9.17 41.48
CA ARG A 15 -14.42 8.64 40.14
C ARG A 15 -12.92 8.47 39.91
N ILE A 16 -12.11 9.42 40.37
CA ILE A 16 -10.64 9.33 40.31
C ILE A 16 -10.15 8.15 41.15
N THR A 17 -10.65 7.98 42.38
CA THR A 17 -10.25 6.85 43.24
C THR A 17 -10.63 5.50 42.62
N ALA A 18 -11.83 5.39 42.05
CA ALA A 18 -12.26 4.18 41.34
C ALA A 18 -11.40 3.87 40.10
N LEU A 19 -10.93 4.89 39.38
CA LEU A 19 -10.00 4.75 38.27
C LEU A 19 -8.61 4.29 38.72
N GLU A 20 -8.12 4.82 39.84
CA GLU A 20 -6.84 4.41 40.43
C GLU A 20 -6.88 2.96 40.90
N GLU A 21 -7.93 2.54 41.60
CA GLU A 21 -8.14 1.15 42.02
C GLU A 21 -8.21 0.21 40.81
N PHE A 22 -9.01 0.58 39.80
CA PHE A 22 -9.10 -0.17 38.56
C PHE A 22 -7.73 -0.30 37.87
N TRP A 23 -6.96 0.79 37.78
CA TRP A 23 -5.65 0.78 37.13
C TRP A 23 -4.63 -0.08 37.90
N LEU A 24 -4.65 0.00 39.24
CA LEU A 24 -3.82 -0.84 40.09
C LEU A 24 -4.14 -2.32 39.91
N GLU A 25 -5.41 -2.67 39.73
CA GLU A 25 -5.83 -4.04 39.43
C GLU A 25 -5.47 -4.45 38.00
N PHE A 26 -5.73 -3.60 37.01
CA PHE A 26 -5.41 -3.87 35.60
C PHE A 26 -3.92 -4.15 35.39
N ARG A 27 -3.05 -3.36 36.06
CA ARG A 27 -1.60 -3.55 35.96
C ARG A 27 -1.11 -4.87 36.54
N ARG A 28 -1.90 -5.55 37.40
CA ARG A 28 -1.56 -6.91 37.87
C ARG A 28 -1.71 -7.96 36.77
N TYR A 29 -2.58 -7.74 35.80
CA TYR A 29 -2.77 -8.63 34.66
C TYR A 29 -1.74 -8.33 33.56
N ARG A 30 -0.62 -9.06 33.57
CA ARG A 30 0.48 -8.90 32.60
C ARG A 30 0.02 -8.92 31.14
N ILE A 31 -0.93 -9.80 30.82
CA ILE A 31 -1.50 -9.93 29.47
C ILE A 31 -2.21 -8.63 29.05
N GLY A 32 -2.98 -8.01 29.95
CA GLY A 32 -3.65 -6.74 29.70
C GLY A 32 -2.67 -5.59 29.45
N VAL A 33 -1.57 -5.54 30.20
CA VAL A 33 -0.50 -4.53 30.00
C VAL A 33 0.18 -4.73 28.63
N VAL A 34 0.46 -5.97 28.23
CA VAL A 34 1.01 -6.27 26.89
C VAL A 34 0.02 -5.81 25.81
N GLY A 35 -1.26 -6.15 25.95
CA GLY A 35 -2.31 -5.67 25.05
C GLY A 35 -2.37 -4.15 24.96
N LEU A 36 -2.24 -3.44 26.08
CA LEU A 36 -2.22 -1.98 26.10
C LEU A 36 -1.03 -1.38 25.35
N ILE A 37 0.17 -1.95 25.51
CA ILE A 37 1.37 -1.54 24.77
C ILE A 37 1.15 -1.77 23.26
N MET A 38 0.64 -2.93 22.87
CA MET A 38 0.32 -3.23 21.48
C MET A 38 -0.73 -2.26 20.90
N PHE A 39 -1.73 -1.88 21.69
CA PHE A 39 -2.72 -0.88 21.30
C PHE A 39 -2.09 0.49 21.05
N PHE A 40 -1.17 0.93 21.91
CA PHE A 40 -0.44 2.18 21.66
C PHE A 40 0.41 2.12 20.39
N ILE A 41 1.01 0.97 20.07
CA ILE A 41 1.73 0.78 18.80
C ILE A 41 0.77 0.94 17.61
N LEU A 42 -0.40 0.30 17.64
CA LEU A 42 -1.41 0.45 16.59
C LEU A 42 -1.90 1.89 16.46
N LEU A 43 -2.13 2.56 17.58
CA LEU A 43 -2.56 3.95 17.60
C LEU A 43 -1.48 4.87 17.01
N CYS A 44 -0.22 4.66 17.39
CA CYS A 44 0.91 5.39 16.81
C CYS A 44 1.04 5.15 15.31
N MET A 45 0.86 3.92 14.82
CA MET A 45 0.84 3.62 13.39
C MET A 45 -0.32 4.35 12.67
N ALA A 46 -1.52 4.32 13.25
CA ALA A 46 -2.68 4.99 12.68
C ALA A 46 -2.52 6.52 12.65
N ILE A 47 -1.91 7.12 13.67
CA ILE A 47 -1.60 8.55 13.68
C ILE A 47 -0.47 8.88 12.69
N ALA A 48 0.58 8.06 12.65
CA ALA A 48 1.71 8.24 11.74
C ALA A 48 1.27 8.21 10.27
N ALA A 49 0.23 7.46 9.93
CA ALA A 49 -0.34 7.47 8.58
C ALA A 49 -0.81 8.87 8.12
N ASN A 50 -1.22 9.77 9.04
CA ASN A 50 -1.56 11.16 8.71
C ASN A 50 -0.36 12.06 8.44
N ILE A 51 0.81 11.66 8.92
CA ILE A 51 2.06 12.43 8.78
C ILE A 51 2.87 11.92 7.60
N VAL A 52 2.97 10.59 7.48
CA VAL A 52 3.81 9.91 6.49
C VAL A 52 3.16 9.88 5.11
N VAL A 53 1.83 9.74 5.05
CA VAL A 53 1.13 9.54 3.77
C VAL A 53 0.65 10.88 3.22
N PRO A 54 1.15 11.31 2.05
CA PRO A 54 0.65 12.49 1.36
C PRO A 54 -0.87 12.50 1.20
N PRO A 55 -1.54 13.66 1.37
CA PRO A 55 -3.01 13.75 1.32
C PRO A 55 -3.62 13.30 -0.01
N ASP A 56 -2.93 13.53 -1.13
CA ASP A 56 -3.43 13.19 -2.47
C ASP A 56 -3.71 11.69 -2.59
N ILE A 57 -2.80 10.86 -2.08
CA ILE A 57 -2.85 9.39 -2.13
C ILE A 57 -4.13 8.81 -1.51
N ARG A 58 -4.73 9.51 -0.55
CA ARG A 58 -5.94 9.03 0.14
C ARG A 58 -7.18 9.06 -0.74
N TYR A 59 -7.27 10.04 -1.63
CA TYR A 59 -8.45 10.27 -2.46
C TYR A 59 -8.34 9.57 -3.82
N ASN A 60 -7.13 9.28 -4.27
CA ASN A 60 -6.87 8.65 -5.56
C ASN A 60 -6.01 7.39 -5.44
N TRP A 61 -6.10 6.65 -4.32
CA TRP A 61 -5.24 5.49 -4.03
C TRP A 61 -5.05 4.57 -5.23
N ALA A 62 -6.13 4.16 -5.88
CA ALA A 62 -6.04 3.18 -6.97
C ALA A 62 -5.42 3.76 -8.25
N THR A 63 -5.63 5.05 -8.52
CA THR A 63 -5.32 5.74 -9.78
C THR A 63 -4.19 6.77 -9.65
N ASN A 64 -3.53 6.85 -8.49
CA ASN A 64 -2.51 7.86 -8.24
C ASN A 64 -1.34 7.68 -9.23
N PRO A 65 -0.95 8.73 -9.97
CA PRO A 65 0.13 8.64 -10.95
C PRO A 65 1.50 8.35 -10.32
N ARG A 66 1.69 8.56 -9.01
CA ARG A 66 2.95 8.27 -8.29
C ARG A 66 3.36 6.81 -8.37
N TRP A 67 2.39 5.89 -8.41
CA TRP A 67 2.68 4.44 -8.50
C TRP A 67 3.36 4.05 -9.80
N ALA A 68 3.21 4.86 -10.85
CA ALA A 68 3.95 4.66 -12.09
C ALA A 68 5.47 4.82 -11.92
N PHE A 69 5.93 5.49 -10.85
CA PHE A 69 7.33 5.74 -10.54
C PHE A 69 7.96 4.75 -9.55
N ASN A 70 7.24 3.67 -9.25
CA ASN A 70 7.70 2.59 -8.40
C ASN A 70 7.80 1.28 -9.19
N PRO A 71 8.77 0.41 -8.86
CA PRO A 71 8.87 -0.89 -9.51
C PRO A 71 7.65 -1.74 -9.15
N LYS A 72 7.14 -2.50 -10.11
CA LYS A 72 6.02 -3.40 -9.88
C LYS A 72 6.49 -4.73 -9.30
N LEU A 73 5.74 -5.24 -8.32
CA LEU A 73 5.97 -6.54 -7.69
C LEU A 73 7.40 -6.70 -7.15
N ALA A 74 7.93 -5.65 -6.52
CA ALA A 74 9.29 -5.61 -6.02
C ALA A 74 9.33 -6.04 -4.54
N PRO A 75 10.25 -6.93 -4.13
CA PRO A 75 10.49 -7.23 -2.72
C PRO A 75 10.99 -6.01 -1.92
N PRO A 76 10.93 -6.09 -0.58
CA PRO A 76 11.54 -5.09 0.30
C PRO A 76 13.04 -4.91 0.04
N ALA A 77 13.54 -3.68 0.15
CA ALA A 77 14.95 -3.37 -0.09
C ALA A 77 15.90 -4.09 0.88
N TRP A 78 15.48 -4.27 2.14
CA TRP A 78 16.28 -4.97 3.15
C TRP A 78 16.52 -6.45 2.84
N ILE A 79 15.86 -7.03 1.82
CA ILE A 79 16.20 -8.37 1.33
C ILE A 79 17.68 -8.47 0.90
N ASN A 80 18.26 -7.34 0.46
CA ASN A 80 19.68 -7.22 0.15
C ASN A 80 20.59 -7.53 1.34
N MET A 81 20.13 -7.43 2.58
CA MET A 81 20.92 -7.78 3.77
C MET A 81 21.04 -9.29 3.96
N PHE A 82 20.06 -10.05 3.50
CA PHE A 82 19.96 -11.51 3.75
C PHE A 82 20.12 -12.35 2.50
N SER A 83 19.99 -11.76 1.31
CA SER A 83 20.13 -12.48 0.04
C SER A 83 21.58 -12.48 -0.44
N ASP A 84 22.00 -13.64 -0.95
CA ASP A 84 23.27 -13.80 -1.65
C ASP A 84 23.30 -12.97 -2.94
N LYS A 85 22.15 -12.85 -3.63
CA LYS A 85 22.00 -12.03 -4.83
C LYS A 85 21.54 -10.63 -4.44
N LYS A 86 22.24 -9.59 -4.92
CA LYS A 86 21.90 -8.20 -4.65
C LYS A 86 20.93 -7.66 -5.70
N TYR A 87 19.80 -7.14 -5.23
CA TYR A 87 18.74 -6.51 -5.99
C TYR A 87 19.02 -5.01 -6.12
N LEU A 88 18.87 -4.48 -7.34
CA LEU A 88 18.97 -3.05 -7.60
C LEU A 88 17.92 -2.28 -6.79
N GLU A 89 18.34 -1.25 -6.09
CA GLU A 89 17.44 -0.30 -5.44
C GLU A 89 17.06 0.83 -6.41
N PRO A 90 15.92 1.50 -6.22
CA PRO A 90 15.50 2.58 -7.10
C PRO A 90 16.57 3.67 -7.13
N THR A 91 17.08 3.97 -8.31
CA THR A 91 18.21 4.86 -8.50
C THR A 91 17.87 5.91 -9.55
N ASP A 92 18.00 7.19 -9.17
CA ASP A 92 17.90 8.31 -10.11
C ASP A 92 19.31 8.69 -10.58
N LEU A 93 19.51 8.70 -11.89
CA LEU A 93 20.72 9.16 -12.55
C LEU A 93 20.51 10.58 -13.06
N TYR A 94 21.45 11.44 -12.72
CA TYR A 94 21.50 12.82 -13.18
C TYR A 94 22.61 12.98 -14.22
N PRO A 95 22.44 13.89 -15.18
CA PRO A 95 23.45 14.10 -16.20
C PRO A 95 24.71 14.68 -15.57
N ILE A 96 25.86 14.30 -16.10
CA ILE A 96 27.13 14.92 -15.72
C ILE A 96 27.06 16.40 -16.14
N GLU A 97 27.62 17.28 -15.31
CA GLU A 97 27.80 18.68 -15.70
C GLU A 97 28.55 18.75 -17.04
N LYS A 98 28.01 19.54 -17.97
CA LYS A 98 28.32 19.56 -19.41
C LYS A 98 29.71 18.99 -19.73
N PRO A 99 29.81 17.89 -20.51
CA PRO A 99 31.11 17.49 -21.04
C PRO A 99 31.69 18.69 -21.81
N PRO A 100 33.02 18.93 -21.75
CA PRO A 100 33.64 20.02 -22.49
C PRO A 100 33.14 19.97 -23.94
N LEU A 101 32.90 21.14 -24.57
CA LEU A 101 32.43 21.23 -25.96
C LEU A 101 33.25 20.36 -26.94
N GLU A 102 34.50 20.09 -26.58
CA GLU A 102 35.44 19.20 -27.25
C GLU A 102 35.00 17.72 -27.25
N ALA A 103 34.56 17.18 -26.10
CA ALA A 103 34.06 15.82 -25.97
C ALA A 103 32.77 15.60 -26.78
N TYR A 104 31.88 16.62 -26.82
CA TYR A 104 30.71 16.61 -27.70
C TYR A 104 31.08 16.54 -29.19
N ARG A 105 32.07 17.33 -29.62
CA ARG A 105 32.56 17.32 -31.00
C ARG A 105 33.17 15.98 -31.39
N GLU A 106 33.90 15.34 -30.48
CA GLU A 106 34.48 14.02 -30.73
C GLU A 106 33.41 12.94 -30.82
N PHE A 107 32.46 12.93 -29.87
CA PHE A 107 31.31 12.02 -29.88
C PHE A 107 30.49 12.11 -31.18
N CYS A 108 30.14 13.32 -31.61
CA CYS A 108 29.46 13.55 -32.87
C CYS A 108 30.23 13.00 -34.08
N VAL A 109 31.55 13.16 -34.08
CA VAL A 109 32.42 12.66 -35.14
C VAL A 109 32.50 11.13 -35.12
N GLU A 110 32.49 10.50 -33.94
CA GLU A 110 32.44 9.04 -33.82
C GLU A 110 31.12 8.47 -34.34
N LEU A 111 29.99 9.05 -33.96
CA LEU A 111 28.67 8.68 -34.49
C LEU A 111 28.63 8.74 -36.01
N PHE A 112 29.16 9.82 -36.60
CA PHE A 112 29.25 9.95 -38.05
C PHE A 112 30.16 8.90 -38.69
N LYS A 113 31.31 8.62 -38.08
CA LYS A 113 32.21 7.57 -38.57
C LYS A 113 31.55 6.20 -38.57
N GLN A 114 30.76 5.89 -37.54
CA GLN A 114 30.03 4.62 -37.45
C GLN A 114 28.92 4.55 -38.50
N GLN A 115 28.02 5.54 -38.53
CA GLN A 115 26.88 5.56 -39.44
C GLN A 115 27.30 5.56 -40.92
N TYR A 116 28.42 6.20 -41.25
CA TYR A 116 28.92 6.35 -42.62
C TYR A 116 30.15 5.48 -42.89
N SER A 117 30.43 4.46 -42.06
CA SER A 117 31.65 3.63 -42.12
C SER A 117 31.92 3.02 -43.51
N GLU A 118 30.90 2.39 -44.13
CA GLU A 118 31.01 1.79 -45.46
C GLU A 118 31.26 2.81 -46.58
N GLN A 119 30.72 4.02 -46.44
CA GLN A 119 30.85 5.09 -47.43
C GLN A 119 32.20 5.79 -47.26
N LEU A 120 32.64 6.01 -46.03
CA LEU A 120 33.96 6.52 -45.69
C LEU A 120 35.07 5.60 -46.19
N ALA A 121 34.87 4.27 -46.17
CA ALA A 121 35.84 3.29 -46.68
C ALA A 121 36.19 3.48 -48.18
N ARG A 122 35.33 4.15 -48.97
CA ARG A 122 35.54 4.40 -50.41
C ARG A 122 36.41 5.63 -50.70
N TYR A 123 36.74 6.43 -49.69
CA TYR A 123 37.52 7.66 -49.83
C TYR A 123 38.98 7.46 -49.41
N THR A 124 39.88 8.28 -49.95
CA THR A 124 41.28 8.33 -49.53
C THR A 124 41.43 8.94 -48.12
N GLU A 125 42.51 8.62 -47.40
CA GLU A 125 42.72 9.12 -46.02
C GLU A 125 42.69 10.67 -45.91
N GLU A 126 43.17 11.38 -46.94
CA GLU A 126 43.11 12.85 -46.98
C GLU A 126 41.66 13.37 -47.15
N GLN A 127 40.86 12.69 -47.95
CA GLN A 127 39.44 13.01 -48.13
C GLN A 127 38.64 12.68 -46.87
N LYS A 128 38.90 11.53 -46.23
CA LYS A 128 38.28 11.18 -44.94
C LYS A 128 38.56 12.26 -43.89
N ARG A 129 39.81 12.72 -43.77
CA ARG A 129 40.20 13.76 -42.81
C ARG A 129 39.47 15.08 -43.06
N LYS A 130 39.36 15.53 -44.32
CA LYS A 130 38.61 16.75 -44.69
C LYS A 130 37.10 16.63 -44.42
N ILE A 131 36.51 15.47 -44.71
CA ILE A 131 35.08 15.19 -44.45
C ILE A 131 34.82 15.18 -42.93
N ILE A 132 35.68 14.51 -42.16
CA ILE A 132 35.59 14.44 -40.70
C ILE A 132 35.74 15.83 -40.08
N GLU A 133 36.69 16.65 -40.55
CA GLU A 133 36.88 18.01 -40.03
C GLU A 133 35.72 18.94 -40.40
N TYR A 134 35.17 18.80 -41.61
CA TYR A 134 33.95 19.51 -42.03
C TYR A 134 32.76 19.12 -41.15
N PHE A 135 32.58 17.82 -40.91
CA PHE A 135 31.52 17.31 -40.04
C PHE A 135 31.71 17.75 -38.59
N ARG A 136 32.94 17.76 -38.07
CA ARG A 136 33.28 18.30 -36.75
C ARG A 136 32.84 19.76 -36.60
N LYS A 137 33.04 20.59 -37.64
CA LYS A 137 32.55 21.98 -37.69
C LYS A 137 31.02 22.04 -37.81
N LEU A 138 30.39 21.10 -38.51
CA LEU A 138 28.94 21.02 -38.65
C LEU A 138 28.25 20.58 -37.35
N CYS A 139 28.84 19.68 -36.58
CA CYS A 139 28.35 19.26 -35.28
C CYS A 139 28.44 20.36 -34.23
N SER A 140 29.44 21.25 -34.35
CA SER A 140 29.44 22.48 -33.55
C SER A 140 28.30 23.44 -33.89
N ARG A 141 27.60 23.23 -35.02
CA ARG A 141 26.39 23.95 -35.44
C ARG A 141 25.09 23.17 -35.24
N GLN A 142 25.15 21.84 -34.99
CA GLN A 142 23.94 21.05 -34.76
C GLN A 142 23.36 21.39 -33.39
N GLN A 143 22.13 21.90 -33.43
CA GLN A 143 21.29 22.28 -32.31
C GLN A 143 20.70 21.00 -31.70
N GLY A 144 21.47 20.29 -30.87
CA GLY A 144 20.96 19.20 -30.04
C GLY A 144 21.44 19.39 -28.61
N LEU A 145 20.65 18.94 -27.64
CA LEU A 145 21.09 18.88 -26.24
C LEU A 145 21.56 17.47 -25.91
N TYR A 146 22.73 17.38 -25.28
CA TYR A 146 23.42 16.13 -25.00
C TYR A 146 23.55 15.94 -23.50
N TYR A 147 23.09 14.79 -23.02
CA TYR A 147 23.09 14.45 -21.61
C TYR A 147 23.72 13.09 -21.42
N GLU A 148 24.83 13.06 -20.70
CA GLU A 148 25.57 11.85 -20.39
C GLU A 148 25.30 11.43 -18.94
N PHE A 149 24.97 10.16 -18.72
CA PHE A 149 24.67 9.59 -17.42
C PHE A 149 25.55 8.37 -17.17
N HIS A 150 26.25 8.33 -16.04
CA HIS A 150 27.01 7.16 -15.63
C HIS A 150 26.25 6.31 -14.63
N PHE A 151 26.38 4.99 -14.77
CA PHE A 151 25.81 4.02 -13.86
C PHE A 151 26.74 2.85 -13.64
N ASN A 152 27.28 2.74 -12.43
CA ASN A 152 28.06 1.59 -12.01
C ASN A 152 27.12 0.46 -11.56
N ASN A 153 26.88 -0.52 -12.42
CA ASN A 153 26.05 -1.66 -12.08
C ASN A 153 26.84 -2.68 -11.22
N ARG A 154 26.49 -2.76 -9.93
CA ARG A 154 27.09 -3.71 -8.97
C ARG A 154 26.13 -4.85 -8.58
N TRP A 155 24.88 -4.77 -9.03
CA TRP A 155 23.79 -5.65 -8.61
C TRP A 155 23.70 -6.90 -9.48
N ASP A 156 23.19 -7.98 -8.89
CA ASP A 156 23.00 -9.28 -9.56
C ASP A 156 21.61 -9.38 -10.21
N ILE A 157 20.65 -8.61 -9.71
CA ILE A 157 19.27 -8.57 -10.21
C ILE A 157 18.91 -7.11 -10.46
N VAL A 158 18.72 -6.77 -11.73
CA VAL A 158 18.30 -5.43 -12.16
C VAL A 158 16.79 -5.31 -12.24
N GLY A 159 16.30 -4.07 -12.17
CA GLY A 159 14.89 -3.77 -12.32
C GLY A 159 14.37 -4.09 -13.72
N LYS A 160 13.05 -4.28 -13.82
CA LYS A 160 12.37 -4.51 -15.11
C LYS A 160 12.08 -3.21 -15.85
N ASP A 161 12.17 -2.07 -15.18
CA ASP A 161 11.64 -0.82 -15.70
C ASP A 161 12.68 0.28 -15.55
N MET A 162 12.82 1.08 -16.62
CA MET A 162 13.66 2.27 -16.69
C MET A 162 12.83 3.37 -17.34
N MET A 163 12.99 4.59 -16.85
CA MET A 163 12.29 5.75 -17.37
C MET A 163 13.23 6.91 -17.63
N LEU A 164 13.05 7.56 -18.76
CA LEU A 164 13.62 8.87 -19.01
C LEU A 164 12.59 9.92 -18.62
N ILE A 165 12.94 10.80 -17.66
CA ILE A 165 12.06 11.86 -17.19
C ILE A 165 12.59 13.19 -17.73
N ILE A 166 11.72 13.94 -18.40
CA ILE A 166 12.04 15.25 -18.98
C ILE A 166 11.09 16.29 -18.35
N GLU A 167 11.67 17.33 -17.77
CA GLU A 167 10.96 18.42 -17.10
C GLU A 167 11.23 19.75 -17.82
N ASN A 168 10.21 20.60 -17.90
CA ASN A 168 10.25 21.95 -18.48
C ASN A 168 10.62 22.02 -19.97
N LEU A 169 10.15 21.07 -20.78
CA LEU A 169 10.38 21.09 -22.23
C LEU A 169 9.53 22.17 -22.92
N ARG A 170 10.17 23.08 -23.68
CA ARG A 170 9.52 24.25 -24.29
C ARG A 170 9.25 24.15 -25.79
N TYR A 171 9.89 23.20 -26.47
CA TYR A 171 9.78 22.98 -27.90
C TYR A 171 9.75 21.47 -28.17
N PRO A 172 9.13 21.03 -29.28
CA PRO A 172 9.05 19.61 -29.61
C PRO A 172 10.45 19.05 -29.96
N VAL A 173 10.77 17.89 -29.41
CA VAL A 173 12.07 17.22 -29.61
C VAL A 173 11.92 15.75 -29.98
N ASP A 174 12.80 15.27 -30.83
CA ASP A 174 13.08 13.85 -31.02
C ASP A 174 14.12 13.40 -29.98
N VAL A 175 13.88 12.24 -29.38
CA VAL A 175 14.69 11.72 -28.28
C VAL A 175 15.41 10.45 -28.71
N VAL A 176 16.74 10.51 -28.77
CA VAL A 176 17.57 9.35 -29.11
C VAL A 176 18.42 8.96 -27.91
N LEU A 177 18.50 7.66 -27.65
CA LEU A 177 19.30 7.08 -26.59
C LEU A 177 20.43 6.23 -27.16
N TYR A 178 21.63 6.38 -26.60
CA TYR A 178 22.78 5.50 -26.80
C TYR A 178 23.16 4.87 -25.47
N ILE A 179 23.51 3.59 -25.48
CA ILE A 179 23.91 2.87 -24.27
C ILE A 179 25.26 2.21 -24.51
N TYR A 180 26.27 2.72 -23.83
CA TYR A 180 27.61 2.15 -23.80
C TYR A 180 27.70 1.17 -22.63
N ARG A 181 28.02 -0.08 -22.95
CA ARG A 181 28.14 -1.15 -21.96
C ARG A 181 29.61 -1.40 -21.57
N PRO A 182 29.87 -2.01 -20.40
CA PRO A 182 31.22 -2.34 -19.95
C PRO A 182 31.99 -3.32 -20.86
N ASP A 183 31.29 -4.09 -21.69
CA ASP A 183 31.85 -5.07 -22.62
C ASP A 183 32.18 -4.47 -24.01
N ASN A 184 32.20 -3.13 -24.12
CA ASN A 184 32.42 -2.37 -25.36
C ASN A 184 31.35 -2.59 -26.44
N ILE A 185 30.21 -3.19 -26.09
CA ILE A 185 29.03 -3.24 -26.97
C ILE A 185 28.24 -1.95 -26.78
N VAL A 186 27.86 -1.33 -27.89
CA VAL A 186 27.06 -0.10 -27.89
C VAL A 186 25.68 -0.41 -28.45
N LEU A 187 24.63 -0.06 -27.70
CA LEU A 187 23.26 -0.09 -28.22
C LEU A 187 22.99 1.27 -28.83
N GLU A 188 23.03 1.34 -30.15
CA GLU A 188 23.03 2.61 -30.89
C GLU A 188 21.66 2.98 -31.44
N ASN A 189 21.44 4.30 -31.62
CA ASN A 189 20.30 4.88 -32.32
C ASN A 189 18.93 4.37 -31.82
N ILE A 190 18.77 4.29 -30.50
CA ILE A 190 17.48 3.94 -29.90
C ILE A 190 16.58 5.18 -29.98
N ASP A 191 15.79 5.25 -31.04
CA ASP A 191 14.79 6.30 -31.23
C ASP A 191 13.59 6.09 -30.30
N LEU A 192 13.45 6.95 -29.30
CA LEU A 192 12.35 6.92 -28.32
C LEU A 192 11.13 7.73 -28.80
N GLY A 193 11.18 8.28 -30.00
CA GLY A 193 10.13 9.07 -30.62
C GLY A 193 10.16 10.54 -30.23
N SER A 194 9.11 11.25 -30.66
CA SER A 194 8.95 12.68 -30.47
C SER A 194 8.16 13.01 -29.20
N VAL A 195 8.58 14.09 -28.54
CA VAL A 195 7.98 14.58 -27.30
C VAL A 195 7.55 16.03 -27.48
N SER A 196 6.25 16.28 -27.27
CA SER A 196 5.67 17.63 -27.33
C SER A 196 6.02 18.46 -26.09
N PRO A 197 6.00 19.81 -26.19
CA PRO A 197 6.24 20.71 -25.07
C PRO A 197 5.35 20.40 -23.86
N THR A 198 5.95 20.27 -22.68
CA THR A 198 5.25 19.94 -21.43
C THR A 198 6.11 20.24 -20.22
N ASN A 199 5.47 20.48 -19.08
CA ASN A 199 6.17 20.70 -17.81
C ASN A 199 6.80 19.41 -17.27
N LEU A 200 6.18 18.26 -17.49
CA LEU A 200 6.67 16.95 -17.06
C LEU A 200 6.21 15.88 -18.04
N THR A 201 7.14 15.06 -18.49
CA THR A 201 6.86 13.85 -19.26
C THR A 201 7.87 12.76 -18.91
N TYR A 202 7.46 11.52 -19.13
CA TYR A 202 8.33 10.37 -18.91
C TYR A 202 8.15 9.36 -20.05
N LEU A 203 9.26 8.81 -20.52
CA LEU A 203 9.29 7.75 -21.52
C LEU A 203 9.66 6.44 -20.82
N LYS A 204 8.76 5.46 -20.86
CA LYS A 204 9.00 4.13 -20.31
C LYS A 204 9.75 3.27 -21.33
N LEU A 205 10.89 2.73 -20.92
CA LEU A 205 11.77 1.96 -21.80
C LEU A 205 11.49 0.46 -21.77
N GLN A 206 10.72 -0.02 -20.78
CA GLN A 206 10.39 -1.43 -20.53
C GLN A 206 9.92 -2.21 -21.76
N TYR A 207 9.08 -1.61 -22.60
CA TYR A 207 8.49 -2.25 -23.78
C TYR A 207 8.78 -1.43 -25.05
N SER A 208 9.87 -0.67 -25.06
CA SER A 208 10.25 0.13 -26.22
C SER A 208 10.69 -0.78 -27.36
N GLU A 209 10.03 -0.68 -28.52
CA GLU A 209 10.41 -1.40 -29.73
C GLU A 209 11.81 -1.02 -30.21
N ALA A 210 12.21 0.24 -30.05
CA ALA A 210 13.53 0.71 -30.42
C ALA A 210 14.63 0.07 -29.54
N VAL A 211 14.39 -0.04 -28.24
CA VAL A 211 15.32 -0.71 -27.32
C VAL A 211 15.39 -2.20 -27.65
N ALA A 212 14.25 -2.84 -27.90
CA ALA A 212 14.18 -4.24 -28.30
C ALA A 212 14.98 -4.51 -29.59
N LYS A 213 14.83 -3.65 -30.59
CA LYS A 213 15.58 -3.74 -31.86
C LYS A 213 17.08 -3.64 -31.62
N ALA A 214 17.54 -2.62 -30.88
CA ALA A 214 18.96 -2.44 -30.59
C ALA A 214 19.55 -3.65 -29.84
N ILE A 215 18.83 -4.22 -28.87
CA ILE A 215 19.25 -5.46 -28.18
C ILE A 215 19.35 -6.61 -29.17
N VAL A 216 18.35 -6.82 -30.01
CA VAL A 216 18.33 -7.96 -30.94
C VAL A 216 19.47 -7.86 -31.97
N GLU A 217 19.73 -6.66 -32.50
CA GLU A 217 20.72 -6.41 -33.56
C GLU A 217 22.15 -6.38 -33.03
N GLU A 218 22.40 -5.66 -31.94
CA GLU A 218 23.77 -5.42 -31.44
C GLU A 218 24.21 -6.44 -30.39
N LEU A 219 23.27 -7.04 -29.65
CA LEU A 219 23.60 -7.96 -28.55
C LEU A 219 23.40 -9.43 -28.91
N VAL A 220 22.23 -9.78 -29.48
CA VAL A 220 21.82 -11.18 -29.64
C VAL A 220 22.25 -11.77 -30.98
N ARG A 221 21.98 -11.07 -32.09
CA ARG A 221 22.33 -11.56 -33.43
C ARG A 221 23.82 -11.92 -33.58
N PRO A 222 24.79 -11.12 -33.07
CA PRO A 222 26.21 -11.45 -33.23
C PRO A 222 26.65 -12.69 -32.43
N VAL A 223 25.96 -13.01 -31.34
CA VAL A 223 26.36 -14.05 -30.38
C VAL A 223 25.60 -15.36 -30.59
N ASP A 224 24.29 -15.29 -30.82
CA ASP A 224 23.38 -16.43 -30.92
C ASP A 224 22.84 -16.68 -32.34
N GLY A 225 23.13 -15.79 -33.29
CA GLY A 225 22.68 -15.89 -34.67
C GLY A 225 21.23 -15.45 -34.89
N ASP A 226 20.80 -15.51 -36.15
CA ASP A 226 19.54 -14.91 -36.59
C ASP A 226 18.27 -15.58 -36.04
N GLU A 227 18.30 -16.89 -35.81
CA GLU A 227 17.14 -17.63 -35.33
C GLU A 227 16.76 -17.22 -33.90
N ALA A 228 17.74 -17.13 -33.00
CA ALA A 228 17.55 -16.66 -31.63
C ALA A 228 17.14 -15.19 -31.58
N ALA A 229 17.75 -14.35 -32.44
CA ALA A 229 17.41 -12.95 -32.59
C ALA A 229 15.94 -12.75 -32.99
N ARG A 230 15.43 -13.53 -33.96
CA ARG A 230 14.01 -13.49 -34.37
C ARG A 230 13.08 -13.92 -33.24
N LYS A 231 13.39 -15.02 -32.56
CA LYS A 231 12.59 -15.53 -31.45
C LYS A 231 12.49 -14.52 -30.30
N LEU A 232 13.60 -13.88 -29.94
CA LEU A 232 13.58 -12.87 -28.88
C LEU A 232 12.81 -11.61 -29.32
N ALA A 233 12.94 -11.19 -30.58
CA ALA A 233 12.15 -10.08 -31.12
C ALA A 233 10.63 -10.37 -31.05
N GLU A 234 10.22 -11.61 -31.33
CA GLU A 234 8.84 -12.06 -31.15
C GLU A 234 8.43 -12.05 -29.67
N ASP A 235 9.29 -12.50 -28.76
CA ASP A 235 9.01 -12.48 -27.32
C ASP A 235 8.82 -11.05 -26.79
N PHE A 236 9.61 -10.08 -27.26
CA PHE A 236 9.41 -8.67 -26.91
C PHE A 236 8.05 -8.13 -27.40
N LYS A 237 7.65 -8.47 -28.63
CA LYS A 237 6.40 -7.97 -29.23
C LYS A 237 5.15 -8.67 -28.70
N ILE A 238 5.16 -10.00 -28.63
CA ILE A 238 3.97 -10.82 -28.39
C ILE A 238 3.79 -11.09 -26.90
N LYS A 239 4.88 -11.38 -26.17
CA LYS A 239 4.82 -11.77 -24.76
C LYS A 239 5.04 -10.60 -23.79
N ALA A 240 5.20 -9.38 -24.32
CA ALA A 240 5.49 -8.18 -23.54
C ALA A 240 6.58 -8.43 -22.49
N VAL A 241 7.70 -9.02 -22.94
CA VAL A 241 8.88 -9.21 -22.09
C VAL A 241 9.58 -7.86 -21.93
N SER A 242 10.02 -7.55 -20.71
CA SER A 242 10.79 -6.31 -20.50
C SER A 242 12.15 -6.38 -21.21
N THR A 243 12.49 -5.29 -21.90
CA THR A 243 13.79 -5.08 -22.56
C THR A 243 14.90 -4.70 -21.57
N ILE A 244 14.57 -4.10 -20.43
CA ILE A 244 15.57 -3.50 -19.52
C ILE A 244 16.56 -4.51 -18.98
N PRO A 245 16.15 -5.70 -18.49
CA PRO A 245 17.14 -6.65 -17.97
C PRO A 245 18.12 -7.16 -19.04
N PHE A 246 17.75 -7.13 -20.32
CA PHE A 246 18.65 -7.54 -21.42
C PHE A 246 19.74 -6.51 -21.70
N ILE A 247 19.49 -5.22 -21.43
CA ILE A 247 20.53 -4.17 -21.50
C ILE A 247 21.70 -4.53 -20.58
N PHE A 248 21.39 -5.10 -19.42
CA PHE A 248 22.35 -5.51 -18.41
C PHE A 248 22.70 -6.99 -18.46
N ALA A 249 22.28 -7.75 -19.48
CA ALA A 249 22.60 -9.18 -19.58
C ALA A 249 24.00 -9.40 -20.16
N VAL A 250 24.71 -10.43 -19.69
CA VAL A 250 26.01 -10.81 -20.25
C VAL A 250 25.82 -11.38 -21.67
N ALA A 251 26.56 -10.84 -22.64
CA ALA A 251 26.51 -11.27 -24.04
C ALA A 251 27.20 -12.65 -24.23
N LYS A 252 26.45 -13.75 -24.08
CA LYS A 252 26.97 -15.13 -24.23
C LYS A 252 25.94 -16.04 -24.88
N LYS A 253 26.40 -17.06 -25.60
CA LYS A 253 25.52 -18.03 -26.28
C LYS A 253 24.41 -18.55 -25.35
N GLY A 254 23.16 -18.45 -25.79
CA GLY A 254 21.96 -18.77 -25.01
C GLY A 254 21.49 -17.61 -24.13
N ILE A 255 21.54 -16.36 -24.63
CA ILE A 255 21.13 -15.17 -23.88
C ILE A 255 19.67 -15.31 -23.43
N SER A 256 19.49 -15.39 -22.12
CA SER A 256 18.19 -15.36 -21.47
C SER A 256 18.33 -14.74 -20.08
N LEU A 257 17.21 -14.19 -19.59
CA LEU A 257 17.06 -13.60 -18.26
C LEU A 257 17.45 -14.56 -17.12
N LEU A 258 17.42 -15.87 -17.38
CA LEU A 258 17.69 -16.90 -16.37
C LEU A 258 19.11 -17.47 -16.44
N THR A 259 19.80 -17.36 -17.58
CA THR A 259 21.01 -18.16 -17.88
C THR A 259 22.29 -17.34 -17.84
N THR A 260 22.27 -16.10 -18.32
CA THR A 260 23.52 -15.34 -18.57
C THR A 260 23.97 -14.49 -17.40
N GLY A 261 23.08 -14.23 -16.44
CA GLY A 261 23.35 -13.33 -15.31
C GLY A 261 23.49 -11.87 -15.76
N THR A 262 23.76 -11.00 -14.78
CA THR A 262 23.86 -9.55 -15.00
C THR A 262 25.31 -9.13 -15.20
N LEU A 263 25.57 -8.37 -16.27
CA LEU A 263 26.84 -7.73 -16.59
C LEU A 263 27.09 -6.55 -15.65
N LYS A 264 28.12 -6.69 -14.82
CA LYS A 264 28.59 -5.66 -13.89
C LYS A 264 29.61 -4.73 -14.55
N GLY A 265 29.66 -3.49 -14.10
CA GLY A 265 30.60 -2.48 -14.59
C GLY A 265 29.96 -1.13 -14.83
N GLU A 266 30.73 -0.21 -15.40
CA GLU A 266 30.31 1.15 -15.73
C GLU A 266 29.53 1.18 -17.05
N TYR A 267 28.29 1.68 -16.99
CA TYR A 267 27.45 1.97 -18.13
C TYR A 267 27.42 3.48 -18.35
N THR A 268 27.44 3.90 -19.60
CA THR A 268 27.21 5.29 -19.98
C THR A 268 25.96 5.37 -20.85
N PHE A 269 24.95 6.08 -20.38
CA PHE A 269 23.76 6.40 -21.17
C PHE A 269 23.92 7.81 -21.75
N VAL A 270 23.75 7.96 -23.05
CA VAL A 270 23.77 9.27 -23.71
C VAL A 270 22.40 9.54 -24.30
N VAL A 271 21.74 10.59 -23.81
CA VAL A 271 20.45 11.04 -24.30
C VAL A 271 20.66 12.29 -25.14
N VAL A 272 20.15 12.25 -26.37
CA VAL A 272 20.22 13.35 -27.33
C VAL A 272 18.82 13.86 -27.58
N LEU A 273 18.58 15.14 -27.29
CA LEU A 273 17.35 15.84 -27.66
C LEU A 273 17.60 16.70 -28.89
N THR A 274 16.90 16.41 -29.98
CA THR A 274 17.00 17.19 -31.23
C THR A 274 15.67 17.90 -31.48
N PRO A 275 15.62 19.23 -31.66
CA PRO A 275 14.40 19.92 -32.06
C PRO A 275 13.87 19.35 -33.39
N ILE A 276 12.57 19.06 -33.43
CA ILE A 276 11.91 18.58 -34.66
C ILE A 276 12.00 19.67 -35.74
N ASP A 277 11.81 20.93 -35.32
CA ASP A 277 12.00 22.09 -36.16
C ASP A 277 13.44 22.62 -36.02
N LYS A 278 14.23 22.41 -37.07
CA LYS A 278 15.65 22.82 -37.15
C LYS A 278 15.84 24.33 -37.23
N SER A 279 14.78 25.13 -37.30
CA SER A 279 14.85 26.58 -37.20
C SER A 279 14.90 27.07 -35.74
N ILE A 280 14.56 26.22 -34.77
CA ILE A 280 14.51 26.60 -33.35
C ILE A 280 15.92 26.78 -32.80
N ASN A 281 16.21 28.00 -32.35
CA ASN A 281 17.45 28.28 -31.65
C ASN A 281 17.36 27.86 -30.17
N ILE A 282 17.93 26.71 -29.84
CA ILE A 282 17.87 26.12 -28.49
C ILE A 282 18.41 27.08 -27.40
N SER A 283 19.39 27.92 -27.72
CA SER A 283 20.00 28.83 -26.73
C SER A 283 19.04 29.89 -26.19
N GLU A 284 17.92 30.14 -26.87
CA GLU A 284 16.90 31.10 -26.46
C GLU A 284 15.95 30.54 -25.38
N TYR A 285 15.98 29.23 -25.17
CA TYR A 285 15.13 28.54 -24.20
C TYR A 285 15.95 28.02 -23.02
N PRO A 286 15.38 27.99 -21.80
CA PRO A 286 16.01 27.30 -20.69
C PRO A 286 16.15 25.81 -20.99
N GLU A 287 17.32 25.24 -20.69
CA GLU A 287 17.57 23.81 -20.87
C GLU A 287 16.58 22.97 -20.04
N PRO A 288 15.96 21.92 -20.61
CA PRO A 288 15.11 21.01 -19.88
C PRO A 288 15.93 20.24 -18.84
N ARG A 289 15.30 19.91 -17.71
CA ARG A 289 15.90 19.02 -16.71
C ARG A 289 15.61 17.59 -17.08
N ILE A 290 16.64 16.77 -17.17
CA ILE A 290 16.51 15.36 -17.53
C ILE A 290 17.11 14.49 -16.43
N ARG A 291 16.46 13.37 -16.15
CA ARG A 291 17.01 12.30 -15.32
C ARG A 291 16.58 10.94 -15.86
N ILE A 292 17.42 9.92 -15.65
CA ILE A 292 17.04 8.52 -15.89
C ILE A 292 16.72 7.89 -14.54
N ARG A 293 15.51 7.36 -14.39
CA ARG A 293 15.10 6.61 -13.19
C ARG A 293 15.13 5.12 -13.50
N LEU A 294 16.06 4.42 -12.85
CA LEU A 294 16.03 2.97 -12.74
C LEU A 294 15.10 2.62 -11.59
N LEU A 295 13.95 2.00 -11.89
CA LEU A 295 12.92 1.74 -10.89
C LEU A 295 13.36 0.72 -9.82
N GLY A 296 14.39 -0.09 -10.12
CA GLY A 296 14.94 -1.08 -9.20
C GLY A 296 14.24 -2.44 -9.28
N ALA A 297 14.87 -3.43 -8.66
CA ALA A 297 14.35 -4.78 -8.47
C ALA A 297 13.82 -5.01 -7.05
N CYS A 298 14.06 -4.09 -6.12
CA CYS A 298 13.51 -4.07 -4.77
C CYS A 298 13.07 -2.63 -4.41
N TYR A 299 12.22 -2.46 -3.41
CA TYR A 299 11.68 -1.15 -3.04
C TYR A 299 11.27 -1.08 -1.57
N GLY A 300 11.66 0.01 -0.90
CA GLY A 300 11.11 0.41 0.40
C GLY A 300 11.19 -0.64 1.50
N LEU A 301 10.37 -0.47 2.54
CA LEU A 301 10.37 -1.33 3.74
C LEU A 301 9.56 -2.62 3.55
N LEU A 302 8.47 -2.59 2.78
CA LEU A 302 7.57 -3.74 2.58
C LEU A 302 7.37 -4.13 1.11
N GLY A 303 8.19 -3.58 0.21
CA GLY A 303 8.05 -3.83 -1.22
C GLY A 303 6.83 -3.15 -1.83
N THR A 304 6.50 -3.57 -3.04
CA THR A 304 5.38 -3.05 -3.81
C THR A 304 4.42 -4.14 -4.26
N ASP A 305 3.21 -3.73 -4.59
CA ASP A 305 2.21 -4.57 -5.24
C ASP A 305 2.41 -4.69 -6.76
N ALA A 306 1.53 -5.45 -7.43
CA ALA A 306 1.55 -5.63 -8.88
C ALA A 306 1.34 -4.33 -9.69
N GLN A 307 0.83 -3.27 -9.06
CA GLN A 307 0.62 -1.95 -9.66
C GLN A 307 1.73 -0.95 -9.31
N GLY A 308 2.68 -1.32 -8.44
CA GLY A 308 3.75 -0.45 -7.96
C GLY A 308 3.37 0.38 -6.72
N ARG A 309 2.22 0.12 -6.09
CA ARG A 309 1.85 0.82 -4.84
C ARG A 309 2.72 0.32 -3.70
N ASP A 310 3.08 1.24 -2.81
CA ASP A 310 3.91 0.95 -1.65
C ASP A 310 3.11 0.21 -0.57
N ASN A 311 3.48 -1.03 -0.29
CA ASN A 311 2.80 -1.87 0.71
C ASN A 311 2.90 -1.29 2.13
N PHE A 312 3.97 -0.54 2.44
CA PHE A 312 4.12 0.11 3.75
C PHE A 312 3.05 1.18 3.96
N VAL A 313 2.79 1.98 2.93
CA VAL A 313 1.72 2.98 2.95
C VAL A 313 0.35 2.30 3.12
N THR A 314 0.11 1.19 2.41
CA THR A 314 -1.13 0.42 2.54
C THR A 314 -1.34 -0.11 3.95
N ILE A 315 -0.29 -0.63 4.59
CA ILE A 315 -0.35 -1.13 5.98
C ILE A 315 -0.71 -0.01 6.96
N LEU A 316 -0.09 1.16 6.81
CA LEU A 316 -0.37 2.32 7.67
C LEU A 316 -1.81 2.81 7.51
N LEU A 317 -2.29 2.99 6.28
CA LEU A 317 -3.67 3.43 6.03
C LEU A 317 -4.69 2.37 6.50
N GLY A 318 -4.40 1.08 6.28
CA GLY A 318 -5.22 -0.03 6.75
C GLY A 318 -5.38 -0.06 8.27
N SER A 319 -4.38 0.38 9.04
CA SER A 319 -4.48 0.47 10.50
C SER A 319 -5.55 1.47 10.96
N GLN A 320 -5.69 2.60 10.26
CA GLN A 320 -6.72 3.60 10.55
C GLN A 320 -8.11 3.03 10.31
N LEU A 321 -8.27 2.33 9.18
CA LEU A 321 -9.52 1.68 8.79
C LEU A 321 -9.93 0.62 9.80
N ALA A 322 -9.01 -0.26 10.18
CA ALA A 322 -9.25 -1.36 11.12
C ALA A 322 -9.65 -0.84 12.51
N LEU A 323 -8.93 0.16 13.04
CA LEU A 323 -9.23 0.75 14.35
C LEU A 323 -10.56 1.53 14.32
N LEU A 324 -10.80 2.32 13.29
CA LEU A 324 -12.02 3.11 13.16
C LEU A 324 -13.26 2.21 13.07
N LEU A 325 -13.24 1.23 12.17
CA LEU A 325 -14.35 0.29 12.00
C LEU A 325 -14.56 -0.53 13.27
N GLY A 326 -13.48 -1.14 13.78
CA GLY A 326 -13.52 -2.00 14.95
C GLY A 326 -14.10 -1.29 16.16
N PHE A 327 -13.60 -0.10 16.48
CA PHE A 327 -14.05 0.68 17.64
C PHE A 327 -15.49 1.17 17.48
N THR A 328 -15.84 1.78 16.34
CA THR A 328 -17.19 2.33 16.12
C THR A 328 -18.27 1.24 16.13
N TYR A 329 -18.01 0.12 15.45
CA TYR A 329 -18.90 -1.04 15.49
C TYR A 329 -19.05 -1.58 16.92
N SER A 330 -17.94 -1.81 17.62
CA SER A 330 -17.98 -2.49 18.92
C SER A 330 -18.69 -1.67 19.98
N VAL A 331 -18.44 -0.36 20.01
CA VAL A 331 -19.15 0.55 20.92
C VAL A 331 -20.65 0.53 20.63
N ALA A 332 -21.05 0.69 19.37
CA ALA A 332 -22.47 0.72 18.99
C ALA A 332 -23.17 -0.61 19.27
N ALA A 333 -22.58 -1.74 18.86
CA ALA A 333 -23.15 -3.06 19.02
C ALA A 333 -23.30 -3.44 20.51
N VAL A 334 -22.29 -3.12 21.33
CA VAL A 334 -22.36 -3.40 22.78
C VAL A 334 -23.36 -2.49 23.47
N LEU A 335 -23.43 -1.21 23.13
CA LEU A 335 -24.43 -0.31 23.71
C LEU A 335 -25.86 -0.79 23.41
N ILE A 336 -26.14 -1.14 22.15
CA ILE A 336 -27.43 -1.70 21.75
C ILE A 336 -27.69 -3.00 22.51
N GLY A 337 -26.73 -3.92 22.53
CA GLY A 337 -26.88 -5.22 23.18
C GLY A 337 -27.12 -5.10 24.69
N VAL A 338 -26.35 -4.27 25.39
CA VAL A 338 -26.51 -4.05 26.84
C VAL A 338 -27.86 -3.43 27.16
N VAL A 339 -28.27 -2.39 26.42
CA VAL A 339 -29.58 -1.76 26.63
C VAL A 339 -30.70 -2.75 26.34
N TYR A 340 -30.65 -3.45 25.21
CA TYR A 340 -31.65 -4.41 24.79
C TYR A 340 -31.79 -5.59 25.77
N GLY A 341 -30.67 -6.21 26.13
CA GLY A 341 -30.63 -7.33 27.07
C GLY A 341 -31.12 -6.92 28.46
N SER A 342 -30.69 -5.75 28.94
CA SER A 342 -31.12 -5.22 30.24
C SER A 342 -32.62 -4.92 30.27
N LEU A 343 -33.17 -4.38 29.17
CA LEU A 343 -34.62 -4.16 29.03
C LEU A 343 -35.39 -5.47 29.06
N SER A 344 -34.92 -6.50 28.34
CA SER A 344 -35.54 -7.84 28.34
C SER A 344 -35.54 -8.46 29.75
N GLY A 345 -34.39 -8.43 30.43
CA GLY A 345 -34.27 -8.94 31.81
C GLY A 345 -35.12 -8.15 32.82
N TYR A 346 -35.20 -6.83 32.65
CA TYR A 346 -36.08 -5.98 33.45
C TYR A 346 -37.56 -6.34 33.26
N PHE A 347 -38.04 -6.46 32.01
CA PHE A 347 -39.44 -6.80 31.72
C PHE A 347 -39.82 -8.17 32.28
N ARG A 348 -38.91 -9.14 32.22
CA ARG A 348 -39.09 -10.44 32.86
C ARG A 348 -39.18 -10.32 34.39
N GLY A 349 -38.31 -9.52 35.00
CA GLY A 349 -38.28 -9.30 36.45
C GLY A 349 -39.55 -8.65 37.00
N ILE A 350 -40.20 -7.76 36.23
CA ILE A 350 -41.47 -7.14 36.62
C ILE A 350 -42.72 -7.94 36.20
N GLY A 351 -42.56 -9.18 35.73
CA GLY A 351 -43.68 -10.06 35.34
C GLY A 351 -44.30 -9.78 33.96
N LYS A 352 -43.72 -8.91 33.12
CA LYS A 352 -44.17 -8.66 31.73
C LYS A 352 -43.60 -9.70 30.77
N ILE A 353 -44.04 -10.95 30.93
CA ILE A 353 -43.52 -12.13 30.22
C ILE A 353 -43.62 -11.96 28.70
N TRP A 354 -44.73 -11.43 28.18
CA TRP A 354 -44.92 -11.28 26.74
C TRP A 354 -43.90 -10.31 26.09
N LEU A 355 -43.43 -9.28 26.81
CA LEU A 355 -42.46 -8.31 26.28
C LEU A 355 -41.05 -8.93 26.28
N ASP A 356 -40.67 -9.63 27.35
CA ASP A 356 -39.42 -10.40 27.38
C ASP A 356 -39.40 -11.42 26.25
N GLU A 357 -40.49 -12.18 26.08
CA GLU A 357 -40.62 -13.17 25.03
C GLU A 357 -40.48 -12.55 23.64
N ALA A 358 -41.18 -11.45 23.34
CA ALA A 358 -41.06 -10.77 22.05
C ALA A 358 -39.62 -10.28 21.77
N LEU A 359 -38.95 -9.71 22.77
CA LEU A 359 -37.55 -9.28 22.63
C LEU A 359 -36.61 -10.48 22.43
N GLN A 360 -36.81 -11.58 23.15
CA GLN A 360 -36.01 -12.79 22.95
C GLN A 360 -36.23 -13.40 21.56
N ARG A 361 -37.46 -13.42 21.04
CA ARG A 361 -37.71 -13.92 19.67
C ARG A 361 -37.03 -13.09 18.59
N VAL A 362 -37.06 -11.77 18.71
CA VAL A 362 -36.31 -10.91 17.78
C VAL A 362 -34.81 -11.19 17.88
N ASN A 363 -34.28 -11.30 19.10
CA ASN A 363 -32.87 -11.61 19.32
C ASN A 363 -32.46 -12.97 18.72
N GLU A 364 -33.24 -14.02 18.97
CA GLU A 364 -33.01 -15.37 18.45
C GLU A 364 -33.06 -15.42 16.92
N VAL A 365 -34.05 -14.74 16.31
CA VAL A 365 -34.16 -14.66 14.84
C VAL A 365 -32.92 -13.99 14.26
N VAL A 366 -32.48 -12.86 14.81
CA VAL A 366 -31.30 -12.15 14.30
C VAL A 366 -30.01 -12.95 14.56
N TYR A 367 -29.86 -13.57 15.73
CA TYR A 367 -28.70 -14.37 16.11
C TYR A 367 -28.54 -15.64 15.25
N ALA A 368 -29.66 -16.23 14.79
CA ALA A 368 -29.65 -17.40 13.95
C ALA A 368 -29.19 -17.12 12.50
N LEU A 369 -29.17 -15.84 12.07
CA LEU A 369 -28.79 -15.48 10.71
C LEU A 369 -27.26 -15.45 10.54
N PRO A 370 -26.73 -16.11 9.49
CA PRO A 370 -25.29 -16.11 9.24
C PRO A 370 -24.84 -14.75 8.66
N ILE A 371 -24.13 -13.96 9.47
CA ILE A 371 -23.76 -12.57 9.12
C ILE A 371 -22.95 -12.45 7.82
N LEU A 372 -22.00 -13.38 7.57
CA LEU A 372 -21.12 -13.35 6.40
C LEU A 372 -21.88 -13.50 5.07
N PRO A 373 -22.74 -14.52 4.86
CA PRO A 373 -23.61 -14.60 3.68
C PRO A 373 -24.44 -13.35 3.42
N PHE A 374 -25.01 -12.74 4.47
CA PHE A 374 -25.79 -11.52 4.33
C PHE A 374 -24.93 -10.32 3.93
N LEU A 375 -23.73 -10.17 4.50
CA LEU A 375 -22.77 -9.14 4.08
C LEU A 375 -22.38 -9.32 2.62
N ILE A 376 -22.10 -10.55 2.19
CA ILE A 376 -21.75 -10.86 0.79
C ILE A 376 -22.90 -10.46 -0.14
N LEU A 377 -24.13 -10.90 0.17
CA LEU A 377 -25.31 -10.62 -0.64
C LEU A 377 -25.59 -9.12 -0.71
N PHE A 378 -25.50 -8.42 0.42
CA PHE A 378 -25.71 -6.97 0.50
C PHE A 378 -24.67 -6.20 -0.33
N SER A 379 -23.39 -6.56 -0.19
CA SER A 379 -22.28 -5.94 -0.93
C SER A 379 -22.41 -6.17 -2.44
N TYR A 380 -22.79 -7.39 -2.84
CA TYR A 380 -23.07 -7.74 -4.23
C TYR A 380 -24.24 -6.95 -4.80
N TYR A 381 -25.36 -6.86 -4.07
CA TYR A 381 -26.58 -6.18 -4.52
C TYR A 381 -26.37 -4.67 -4.67
N LEU A 382 -25.69 -4.03 -3.70
CA LEU A 382 -25.26 -2.62 -3.78
C LEU A 382 -24.49 -2.34 -5.06
N ARG A 383 -23.49 -3.17 -5.35
CA ARG A 383 -22.62 -2.99 -6.51
C ARG A 383 -23.34 -3.27 -7.83
N MET A 384 -24.06 -4.38 -7.93
CA MET A 384 -24.62 -4.84 -9.20
C MET A 384 -25.93 -4.16 -9.56
N VAL A 385 -26.83 -3.96 -8.59
CA VAL A 385 -28.17 -3.42 -8.81
C VAL A 385 -28.19 -1.92 -8.66
N TYR A 386 -27.69 -1.40 -7.55
CA TYR A 386 -27.70 0.04 -7.29
C TYR A 386 -26.52 0.81 -7.90
N LYS A 387 -25.50 0.10 -8.41
CA LYS A 387 -24.25 0.70 -8.92
C LYS A 387 -23.53 1.56 -7.87
N ILE A 388 -23.76 1.28 -6.58
CA ILE A 388 -23.13 1.97 -5.45
C ILE A 388 -21.97 1.10 -4.96
N GLN A 389 -20.78 1.68 -4.83
CA GLN A 389 -19.66 0.96 -4.22
C GLN A 389 -19.84 0.88 -2.69
N PRO A 390 -19.71 -0.31 -2.07
CA PRO A 390 -19.83 -0.47 -0.64
C PRO A 390 -18.72 0.27 0.12
N ASN A 391 -19.07 1.42 0.69
CA ASN A 391 -18.21 2.17 1.61
C ASN A 391 -18.19 1.49 3.00
N ILE A 392 -17.11 1.68 3.77
CA ILE A 392 -16.95 1.24 5.17
C ILE A 392 -18.19 1.44 6.04
N TRP A 393 -18.93 2.55 5.92
CA TRP A 393 -20.12 2.79 6.75
C TRP A 393 -21.28 1.84 6.44
N HIS A 394 -21.40 1.36 5.19
CA HIS A 394 -22.39 0.34 4.84
C HIS A 394 -22.04 -1.00 5.50
N ILE A 395 -20.76 -1.35 5.52
CA ILE A 395 -20.26 -2.56 6.19
C ILE A 395 -20.48 -2.46 7.70
N ALA A 396 -20.13 -1.32 8.30
CA ALA A 396 -20.32 -1.05 9.73
C ALA A 396 -21.81 -1.15 10.13
N GLY A 397 -22.70 -0.53 9.36
CA GLY A 397 -24.15 -0.57 9.59
C GLY A 397 -24.70 -1.99 9.46
N MET A 398 -24.26 -2.74 8.45
CA MET A 398 -24.68 -4.12 8.28
C MET A 398 -24.18 -5.01 9.41
N LEU A 399 -22.91 -4.88 9.82
CA LEU A 399 -22.39 -5.56 11.00
C LEU A 399 -23.22 -5.23 12.25
N LEU A 400 -23.56 -3.95 12.45
CA LEU A 400 -24.32 -3.48 13.59
C LEU A 400 -25.71 -4.13 13.69
N ILE A 401 -26.38 -4.42 12.56
CA ILE A 401 -27.71 -5.05 12.56
C ILE A 401 -27.70 -6.42 13.24
N PHE A 402 -26.62 -7.18 13.11
CA PHE A 402 -26.52 -8.56 13.65
C PHE A 402 -25.67 -8.63 14.92
N GLY A 403 -24.69 -7.74 15.07
CA GLY A 403 -23.62 -7.84 16.07
C GLY A 403 -24.01 -7.65 17.54
N TRP A 404 -25.17 -7.06 17.82
CA TRP A 404 -25.61 -6.74 19.20
C TRP A 404 -26.21 -7.94 19.94
N THR A 405 -26.63 -8.97 19.22
CA THR A 405 -27.45 -10.07 19.72
C THR A 405 -26.76 -10.92 20.79
N GLY A 406 -25.49 -11.28 20.56
CA GLY A 406 -24.68 -12.03 21.52
C GLY A 406 -24.48 -11.26 22.84
N VAL A 407 -24.24 -9.96 22.75
CA VAL A 407 -24.10 -9.09 23.93
C VAL A 407 -25.43 -8.99 24.69
N ALA A 408 -26.55 -8.92 23.97
CA ALA A 408 -27.89 -8.87 24.58
C ALA A 408 -28.24 -10.12 25.39
N LEU A 409 -27.85 -11.32 24.93
CA LEU A 409 -28.08 -12.57 25.66
C LEU A 409 -27.42 -12.55 27.05
N VAL A 410 -26.16 -12.13 27.11
CA VAL A 410 -25.40 -12.06 28.36
C VAL A 410 -25.88 -10.90 29.25
N ALA A 411 -26.13 -9.73 28.66
CA ALA A 411 -26.67 -8.60 29.42
C ALA A 411 -28.04 -8.93 30.04
N ARG A 412 -28.88 -9.71 29.34
CA ARG A 412 -30.13 -10.22 29.89
C ARG A 412 -29.93 -11.15 31.08
N SER A 413 -29.01 -12.12 30.98
CA SER A 413 -28.78 -13.06 32.08
C SER A 413 -28.29 -12.34 33.34
N MET A 414 -27.41 -11.34 33.18
CA MET A 414 -26.98 -10.46 34.26
C MET A 414 -28.13 -9.63 34.82
N ALA A 415 -28.94 -9.01 33.96
CA ALA A 415 -30.08 -8.21 34.39
C ALA A 415 -31.10 -9.03 35.19
N LEU A 416 -31.41 -10.26 34.76
CA LEU A 416 -32.27 -11.18 35.51
C LEU A 416 -31.69 -11.50 36.89
N SER A 417 -30.39 -11.77 36.97
CA SER A 417 -29.70 -12.05 38.23
C SER A 417 -29.71 -10.84 39.18
N ILE A 418 -29.65 -9.62 38.64
CA ILE A 418 -29.72 -8.38 39.42
C ILE A 418 -31.16 -8.14 39.89
N MET A 419 -32.15 -8.32 39.01
CA MET A 419 -33.56 -8.13 39.34
C MET A 419 -34.06 -9.05 40.45
N GLY A 420 -33.44 -10.23 40.61
CA GLY A 420 -33.74 -11.17 41.71
C GLY A 420 -33.08 -10.82 43.06
N GLN A 421 -32.41 -9.66 43.19
CA GLN A 421 -31.73 -9.29 44.43
C GLN A 421 -32.67 -8.59 45.44
N PRO A 422 -32.53 -8.84 46.75
CA PRO A 422 -33.42 -8.27 47.78
C PRO A 422 -33.48 -6.73 47.82
N TYR A 423 -32.39 -6.05 47.45
CA TYR A 423 -32.37 -4.58 47.43
C TYR A 423 -33.20 -4.00 46.27
N ILE A 424 -33.43 -4.75 45.19
CA ILE A 424 -34.34 -4.35 44.11
C ILE A 424 -35.79 -4.45 44.59
N GLU A 425 -36.13 -5.51 45.32
CA GLU A 425 -37.45 -5.67 45.94
C GLU A 425 -37.72 -4.53 46.93
N ALA A 426 -36.76 -4.21 47.80
CA ALA A 426 -36.86 -3.09 48.72
C ALA A 426 -37.02 -1.74 48.00
N ALA A 427 -36.24 -1.49 46.94
CA ALA A 427 -36.37 -0.27 46.13
C ALA A 427 -37.75 -0.16 45.47
N THR A 428 -38.30 -1.29 45.00
CA THR A 428 -39.62 -1.37 44.38
C THR A 428 -40.73 -1.11 45.42
N ALA A 429 -40.59 -1.67 46.63
CA ALA A 429 -41.53 -1.44 47.74
C ALA A 429 -41.61 0.03 48.17
N ILE A 430 -40.51 0.78 48.03
CA ILE A 430 -40.44 2.22 48.32
C ILE A 430 -40.93 3.08 47.12
N GLY A 431 -41.40 2.45 46.04
CA GLY A 431 -41.99 3.13 44.88
C GLY A 431 -40.98 3.62 43.85
N ALA A 432 -39.79 3.00 43.75
CA ALA A 432 -38.86 3.33 42.68
C ALA A 432 -39.48 3.02 41.30
N SER A 433 -39.45 4.00 40.39
CA SER A 433 -39.95 3.79 39.03
C SER A 433 -39.08 2.80 38.26
N GLY A 434 -39.66 2.15 37.25
CA GLY A 434 -38.94 1.18 36.41
C GLY A 434 -37.67 1.73 35.75
N ILE A 435 -37.75 2.97 35.24
CA ILE A 435 -36.60 3.69 34.68
C ILE A 435 -35.52 3.90 35.75
N ARG A 436 -35.93 4.24 36.99
CA ARG A 436 -34.99 4.37 38.11
C ARG A 436 -34.36 3.01 38.42
N ILE A 437 -35.12 1.92 38.47
CA ILE A 437 -34.58 0.56 38.68
C ILE A 437 -33.53 0.24 37.61
N LEU A 438 -33.87 0.43 36.33
CA LEU A 438 -33.00 0.11 35.21
C LEU A 438 -31.71 0.95 35.20
N PHE A 439 -31.79 2.28 35.26
CA PHE A 439 -30.63 3.15 35.10
C PHE A 439 -29.82 3.36 36.38
N ARG A 440 -30.43 3.23 37.56
CA ARG A 440 -29.75 3.45 38.85
C ARG A 440 -29.21 2.17 39.46
N TYR A 441 -29.87 1.04 39.23
CA TYR A 441 -29.50 -0.23 39.88
C TYR A 441 -28.99 -1.25 38.87
N VAL A 442 -29.68 -1.51 37.76
CA VAL A 442 -29.30 -2.58 36.82
C VAL A 442 -28.11 -2.21 35.94
N LEU A 443 -28.25 -1.18 35.10
CA LEU A 443 -27.25 -0.80 34.11
C LEU A 443 -25.87 -0.50 34.70
N PRO A 444 -25.72 0.22 35.83
CA PRO A 444 -24.41 0.50 36.42
C PRO A 444 -23.62 -0.76 36.80
N GLN A 445 -24.31 -1.86 37.12
CA GLN A 445 -23.68 -3.15 37.43
C GLN A 445 -23.28 -3.94 36.19
N ILE A 446 -23.88 -3.66 35.03
CA ILE A 446 -23.57 -4.32 33.74
C ILE A 446 -22.50 -3.55 32.95
N VAL A 447 -22.33 -2.25 33.20
CA VAL A 447 -21.29 -1.41 32.56
C VAL A 447 -19.88 -2.04 32.59
N PRO A 448 -19.41 -2.66 33.69
CA PRO A 448 -18.14 -3.37 33.70
C PRO A 448 -18.02 -4.44 32.59
N TYR A 449 -19.07 -5.26 32.40
CA TYR A 449 -19.14 -6.26 31.33
C TYR A 449 -19.14 -5.61 29.94
N ALA A 450 -19.83 -4.48 29.79
CA ALA A 450 -19.86 -3.72 28.54
C ALA A 450 -18.45 -3.32 28.08
N PHE A 451 -17.58 -2.86 28.99
CA PHE A 451 -16.19 -2.50 28.64
C PHE A 451 -15.40 -3.70 28.13
N ALA A 452 -15.50 -4.86 28.78
CA ALA A 452 -14.85 -6.08 28.33
C ALA A 452 -15.40 -6.53 26.95
N SER A 453 -16.72 -6.47 26.77
CA SER A 453 -17.36 -6.82 25.50
C SER A 453 -16.96 -5.91 24.35
N ILE A 454 -16.75 -4.61 24.59
CA ILE A 454 -16.27 -3.69 23.55
C ILE A 454 -14.92 -4.17 23.03
N ALA A 455 -13.96 -4.43 23.93
CA ALA A 455 -12.65 -4.90 23.53
C ALA A 455 -12.74 -6.25 22.78
N LEU A 456 -13.53 -7.20 23.28
CA LEU A 456 -13.69 -8.52 22.65
C LEU A 456 -14.44 -8.50 21.31
N SER A 457 -15.21 -7.45 21.02
CA SER A 457 -15.97 -7.33 19.75
C SER A 457 -15.12 -6.75 18.60
N ILE A 458 -14.06 -6.02 18.92
CA ILE A 458 -13.21 -5.36 17.91
C ILE A 458 -12.57 -6.36 16.93
N PRO A 459 -11.95 -7.48 17.39
CA PRO A 459 -11.39 -8.49 16.49
C PRO A 459 -12.38 -9.03 15.47
N THR A 460 -13.63 -9.24 15.88
CA THR A 460 -14.69 -9.75 14.99
C THR A 460 -14.98 -8.78 13.85
N ALA A 461 -15.09 -7.48 14.11
CA ALA A 461 -15.28 -6.48 13.06
C ALA A 461 -14.10 -6.40 12.10
N VAL A 462 -12.88 -6.40 12.62
CA VAL A 462 -11.66 -6.36 11.80
C VAL A 462 -11.57 -7.59 10.90
N LEU A 463 -11.86 -8.78 11.44
CA LEU A 463 -11.87 -10.02 10.66
C LEU A 463 -12.98 -10.05 9.59
N MET A 464 -14.17 -9.54 9.91
CA MET A 464 -15.28 -9.47 8.95
C MET A 464 -14.98 -8.51 7.79
N GLU A 465 -14.40 -7.33 8.07
CA GLU A 465 -13.95 -6.42 7.02
C GLU A 465 -12.83 -7.03 6.19
N ALA A 466 -11.82 -7.59 6.84
CA ALA A 466 -10.70 -8.22 6.13
C ALA A 466 -11.19 -9.38 5.25
N GLY A 467 -12.13 -10.19 5.72
CA GLY A 467 -12.77 -11.27 4.96
C GLY A 467 -13.56 -10.76 3.77
N LEU A 468 -14.38 -9.72 3.95
CA LEU A 468 -15.16 -9.13 2.85
C LEU A 468 -14.25 -8.46 1.79
N SER A 469 -13.20 -7.78 2.25
CA SER A 469 -12.18 -7.17 1.40
C SER A 469 -11.36 -8.21 0.65
N PHE A 470 -11.03 -9.33 1.31
CA PHE A 470 -10.37 -10.48 0.68
C PHE A 470 -11.23 -11.11 -0.42
N LEU A 471 -12.56 -11.05 -0.32
CA LEU A 471 -13.49 -11.49 -1.37
C LEU A 471 -13.68 -10.44 -2.49
N GLY A 472 -13.02 -9.28 -2.41
CA GLY A 472 -13.12 -8.21 -3.41
C GLY A 472 -14.46 -7.46 -3.39
N LEU A 473 -15.21 -7.57 -2.29
CA LEU A 473 -16.56 -7.03 -2.17
C LEU A 473 -16.61 -5.61 -1.59
N THR A 474 -15.48 -5.08 -1.11
CA THR A 474 -15.34 -3.71 -0.61
C THR A 474 -14.87 -2.73 -1.70
N ASP A 475 -14.82 -1.43 -1.37
CA ASP A 475 -14.34 -0.37 -2.27
C ASP A 475 -12.85 -0.56 -2.64
N PRO A 476 -12.50 -0.69 -3.93
CA PRO A 476 -11.11 -0.87 -4.39
C PRO A 476 -10.21 0.36 -4.16
N ASN A 477 -10.77 1.53 -3.87
CA ASN A 477 -10.01 2.74 -3.55
C ASN A 477 -9.67 2.85 -2.06
N MET A 478 -10.22 1.96 -1.21
CA MET A 478 -9.91 1.93 0.22
C MET A 478 -8.77 0.96 0.50
N PRO A 479 -7.57 1.45 0.86
CA PRO A 479 -6.47 0.57 1.25
C PRO A 479 -6.79 -0.12 2.58
N SER A 480 -6.99 -1.44 2.52
CA SER A 480 -7.21 -2.30 3.69
C SER A 480 -6.32 -3.53 3.66
N TRP A 481 -6.09 -4.13 4.82
CA TRP A 481 -5.28 -5.36 4.92
C TRP A 481 -5.94 -6.54 4.20
N GLY A 482 -7.27 -6.64 4.24
CA GLY A 482 -7.99 -7.64 3.45
C GLY A 482 -7.84 -7.42 1.95
N ARG A 483 -7.79 -6.16 1.50
CA ARG A 483 -7.59 -5.83 0.08
C ARG A 483 -6.20 -6.22 -0.41
N MET A 484 -5.17 -6.02 0.42
CA MET A 484 -3.82 -6.52 0.10
C MET A 484 -3.81 -8.03 -0.14
N LEU A 485 -4.51 -8.78 0.72
CA LEU A 485 -4.63 -10.23 0.57
C LEU A 485 -5.41 -10.65 -0.68
N TYR A 486 -6.46 -9.89 -1.06
CA TYR A 486 -7.19 -10.14 -2.32
C TYR A 486 -6.27 -9.98 -3.53
N GLU A 487 -5.52 -8.88 -3.60
CA GLU A 487 -4.67 -8.59 -4.75
C GLU A 487 -3.46 -9.54 -4.82
N ALA A 488 -2.95 -9.97 -3.66
CA ALA A 488 -1.87 -10.95 -3.55
C ALA A 488 -2.21 -12.34 -4.14
N GLN A 489 -3.50 -12.69 -4.31
CA GLN A 489 -3.89 -13.95 -4.97
C GLN A 489 -3.35 -14.05 -6.40
N SER A 490 -3.15 -12.92 -7.08
CA SER A 490 -2.59 -12.87 -8.44
C SER A 490 -1.08 -13.10 -8.50
N ALA A 491 -0.38 -13.02 -7.35
CA ALA A 491 1.06 -13.11 -7.26
C ALA A 491 1.50 -13.95 -6.05
N ILE A 492 1.16 -15.23 -6.08
CA ILE A 492 1.33 -16.21 -4.98
C ILE A 492 2.78 -16.27 -4.45
N VAL A 493 3.78 -15.91 -5.27
CA VAL A 493 5.21 -15.98 -4.91
C VAL A 493 5.69 -14.75 -4.10
N ALA A 494 4.91 -13.67 -4.03
CA ALA A 494 5.27 -12.43 -3.35
C ALA A 494 4.90 -12.48 -1.85
N TRP A 495 5.68 -13.20 -1.05
CA TRP A 495 5.42 -13.39 0.40
C TRP A 495 5.27 -12.07 1.18
N TRP A 496 5.97 -11.01 0.76
CA TRP A 496 5.90 -9.67 1.38
C TRP A 496 4.54 -9.00 1.21
N TRP A 497 3.69 -9.52 0.33
CA TRP A 497 2.35 -9.02 0.12
C TRP A 497 1.31 -9.72 1.01
N VAL A 498 1.61 -10.93 1.48
CA VAL A 498 0.70 -11.78 2.28
C VAL A 498 1.03 -11.71 3.78
N ILE A 499 2.30 -11.85 4.13
CA ILE A 499 2.72 -11.97 5.54
C ILE A 499 2.44 -10.67 6.33
N PRO A 500 2.81 -9.46 5.85
CA PRO A 500 2.57 -8.24 6.62
C PRO A 500 1.09 -7.96 6.94
N PRO A 501 0.13 -7.97 5.98
CA PRO A 501 -1.27 -7.72 6.32
C PRO A 501 -1.86 -8.82 7.22
N GLY A 502 -1.45 -10.09 7.03
CA GLY A 502 -1.86 -11.18 7.92
C GLY A 502 -1.40 -10.96 9.37
N LEU A 503 -0.12 -10.60 9.56
CA LEU A 503 0.42 -10.27 10.87
C LEU A 503 -0.29 -9.06 11.50
N MET A 504 -0.67 -8.04 10.72
CA MET A 504 -1.39 -6.88 11.24
C MET A 504 -2.81 -7.21 11.70
N ILE A 505 -3.52 -8.07 10.97
CA ILE A 505 -4.82 -8.58 11.40
C ILE A 505 -4.69 -9.37 12.71
N THR A 506 -3.73 -10.29 12.79
CA THR A 506 -3.47 -11.08 14.01
C THR A 506 -3.02 -10.21 15.17
N PHE A 507 -2.12 -9.25 14.94
CA PHE A 507 -1.63 -8.32 15.96
C PHE A 507 -2.77 -7.49 16.54
N THR A 508 -3.68 -7.01 15.69
CA THR A 508 -4.88 -6.26 16.11
C THR A 508 -5.84 -7.15 16.89
N ALA A 509 -6.13 -8.36 16.40
CA ALA A 509 -7.00 -9.29 17.11
C ALA A 509 -6.44 -9.66 18.49
N ALA A 510 -5.15 -9.97 18.58
CA ALA A 510 -4.47 -10.29 19.83
C ALA A 510 -4.46 -9.11 20.82
N THR A 511 -4.19 -7.89 20.32
CA THR A 511 -4.21 -6.65 21.12
C THR A 511 -5.51 -6.53 21.91
N PHE A 512 -6.64 -6.60 21.20
CA PHE A 512 -7.95 -6.40 21.81
C PHE A 512 -8.46 -7.62 22.56
N ALA A 513 -8.06 -8.84 22.17
CA ALA A 513 -8.31 -10.04 22.97
C ALA A 513 -7.62 -9.95 24.33
N PHE A 514 -6.34 -9.57 24.38
CA PHE A 514 -5.58 -9.41 25.62
C PHE A 514 -6.18 -8.35 26.55
N ILE A 515 -6.55 -7.19 26.00
CA ILE A 515 -7.23 -6.13 26.75
C ILE A 515 -8.58 -6.64 27.25
N GLY A 516 -9.39 -7.25 26.39
CA GLY A 516 -10.72 -7.76 26.72
C GLY A 516 -10.70 -8.82 27.82
N THR A 517 -9.79 -9.79 27.73
CA THR A 517 -9.63 -10.83 28.76
C THR A 517 -9.18 -10.25 30.10
N ALA A 518 -8.28 -9.28 30.10
CA ALA A 518 -7.87 -8.61 31.34
C ALA A 518 -9.01 -7.80 31.96
N LEU A 519 -9.79 -7.08 31.14
CA LEU A 519 -11.00 -6.38 31.59
C LEU A 519 -12.00 -7.37 32.19
N ASP A 520 -12.30 -8.47 31.51
CA ASP A 520 -13.27 -9.46 31.98
C ASP A 520 -12.86 -10.10 33.32
N ALA A 521 -11.56 -10.36 33.51
CA ALA A 521 -11.03 -10.91 34.77
C ALA A 521 -11.13 -9.93 35.95
N ILE A 522 -11.02 -8.62 35.71
CA ILE A 522 -11.20 -7.59 36.75
C ILE A 522 -12.67 -7.47 37.12
N VAL A 523 -13.53 -7.51 36.10
CA VAL A 523 -14.97 -7.32 36.20
C VAL A 523 -15.66 -8.51 36.87
N ASN A 524 -15.21 -9.74 36.58
CA ASN A 524 -15.82 -10.95 37.09
C ASN A 524 -15.09 -11.47 38.35
N PRO A 525 -15.65 -11.30 39.56
CA PRO A 525 -14.99 -11.72 40.80
C PRO A 525 -14.79 -13.24 40.90
N ARG A 526 -15.44 -14.05 40.06
CA ARG A 526 -15.23 -15.51 40.02
C ARG A 526 -13.92 -15.91 39.35
N LEU A 527 -13.38 -15.09 38.43
CA LEU A 527 -12.11 -15.34 37.75
C LEU A 527 -10.88 -14.94 38.58
N ARG A 528 -11.07 -14.25 39.73
CA ARG A 528 -9.99 -13.81 40.63
C ARG A 528 -9.31 -14.92 41.45
N ARG A 529 -9.83 -16.15 41.46
CA ARG A 529 -9.42 -17.23 42.41
C ARG A 529 -8.58 -18.36 41.81
N VAL A 530 -8.10 -18.25 40.57
CA VAL A 530 -7.25 -19.28 39.95
C VAL A 530 -5.81 -18.82 39.89
#